data_AF-A0AAU0MQ96-F1
#
_entry.id   AF-A0AAU0MQ96-F1
#
_cell.length_a   1.000
_cell.length_b   1.000
_cell.length_c   1.000
_cell.angle_alpha   90.00
_cell.angle_beta   90.00
_cell.angle_gamma   90.00
#
_symmetry.space_group_name_H-M   'P 1'
#
loop_
_entity.id
_entity.type
_entity.pdbx_description
1 polymer ?
#
loop_
_entity_poly.entity_id
_entity_poly.type
_entity_poly.pdbx_seq_one_letter_code
_entity_poly.pdbx_strand_id
1 'polypeptide(L)'
;MARSPSYPQFPLPKCIDFARDLYRGAHRSALDNDTIVTLIGYSPRSGSGLAAVSALKQFGLVEGRDESIALTDLAMTLLEPLDMSEYSSAYRQAALTPDLFRELYEAFGSKEPAESVVRSLAVRKYDFTTTGAEKLFRSYLATAKEIVEEEKTSNELSERHGETVLSEVDGSNYPRPDTSEIYNESKPISFSSDSAVNDVTVLQFTLSKNCTAKVELKGDVDSSVFSRLIAHLELSSQVYNEDL
;
A
#
# COMPACT_ATOMS: atom_id res chain seq x y z
N MET A 1 -32.60 -10.60 11.48
CA MET A 1 -31.92 -10.16 10.23
C MET A 1 -30.62 -9.52 10.65
N ALA A 2 -29.50 -10.24 10.52
CA ALA A 2 -28.19 -9.66 10.77
C ALA A 2 -27.92 -8.64 9.66
N ARG A 3 -27.71 -7.38 10.02
CA ARG A 3 -27.31 -6.33 9.09
C ARG A 3 -25.85 -6.60 8.72
N SER A 4 -25.49 -6.52 7.44
CA SER A 4 -24.09 -6.67 7.02
C SER A 4 -23.18 -5.77 7.88
N PRO A 5 -22.00 -6.26 8.31
CA PRO A 5 -21.06 -5.46 9.09
C PRO A 5 -20.75 -4.13 8.41
N SER A 6 -20.55 -3.09 9.20
CA SER A 6 -20.12 -1.80 8.67
C SER A 6 -18.74 -1.96 8.05
N TYR A 7 -18.54 -1.36 6.87
CA TYR A 7 -17.26 -1.35 6.18
C TYR A 7 -16.98 0.04 5.60
N PRO A 8 -15.70 0.41 5.45
CA PRO A 8 -15.33 1.70 4.89
C PRO A 8 -15.58 1.69 3.38
N GLN A 9 -16.53 2.53 2.93
CA GLN A 9 -16.88 2.64 1.51
C GLN A 9 -15.81 3.34 0.67
N PHE A 10 -14.89 4.04 1.33
CA PHE A 10 -13.74 4.68 0.71
C PHE A 10 -12.47 3.97 1.17
N PRO A 11 -11.46 3.85 0.31
CA PRO A 11 -10.18 3.24 0.67
C PRO A 11 -9.39 4.17 1.58
N LEU A 12 -8.44 3.61 2.34
CA LEU A 12 -7.64 4.39 3.30
C LEU A 12 -6.87 5.56 2.66
N PRO A 13 -6.20 5.44 1.50
CA PRO A 13 -5.49 6.57 0.88
C PRO A 13 -6.38 7.79 0.66
N LYS A 14 -7.63 7.55 0.20
CA LYS A 14 -8.60 8.62 0.01
C LYS A 14 -9.07 9.22 1.33
N CYS A 15 -9.15 8.42 2.39
CA CYS A 15 -9.50 8.90 3.72
C CYS A 15 -8.36 9.73 4.33
N ILE A 16 -7.10 9.43 4.01
CA ILE A 16 -5.94 10.26 4.38
C ILE A 16 -6.02 11.62 3.68
N ASP A 17 -6.43 11.66 2.40
CA ASP A 17 -6.65 12.94 1.70
C ASP A 17 -7.75 13.77 2.37
N PHE A 18 -8.88 13.14 2.74
CA PHE A 18 -9.93 13.81 3.50
C PHE A 18 -9.44 14.32 4.86
N ALA A 19 -8.63 13.54 5.57
CA ALA A 19 -8.03 13.98 6.83
C ALA A 19 -7.09 15.18 6.63
N ARG A 20 -6.37 15.24 5.49
CA ARG A 20 -5.52 16.38 5.13
C ARG A 20 -6.32 17.64 4.86
N ASP A 21 -7.45 17.53 4.16
CA ASP A 21 -8.35 18.66 3.90
C ASP A 21 -8.96 19.17 5.21
N LEU A 22 -9.38 18.26 6.09
CA LEU A 22 -9.87 18.60 7.42
C LEU A 22 -8.81 19.32 8.26
N TYR A 23 -7.57 18.80 8.28
CA TYR A 23 -6.47 19.42 9.00
C TYR A 23 -6.13 20.83 8.48
N ARG A 24 -6.18 21.04 7.17
CA ARG A 24 -5.97 22.37 6.57
C ARG A 24 -7.06 23.38 6.93
N GLY A 25 -8.31 22.91 7.04
CA GLY A 25 -9.45 23.78 7.33
C GLY A 25 -9.61 24.12 8.81
N ALA A 26 -9.29 23.19 9.71
CA ALA A 26 -9.65 23.30 11.12
C ALA A 26 -8.59 22.79 12.11
N HIS A 27 -7.45 22.32 11.63
CA HIS A 27 -6.39 21.69 12.43
C HIS A 27 -6.97 20.58 13.32
N ARG A 28 -6.75 20.64 14.65
CA ARG A 28 -7.25 19.67 15.63
C ARG A 28 -8.55 20.10 16.31
N SER A 29 -9.23 21.11 15.78
CA SER A 29 -10.48 21.60 16.37
C SER A 29 -11.59 20.55 16.22
N ALA A 30 -12.37 20.34 17.28
CA ALA A 30 -13.57 19.52 17.18
C ALA A 30 -14.65 20.29 16.42
N LEU A 31 -15.28 19.63 15.44
CA LEU A 31 -16.28 20.22 14.55
C LEU A 31 -17.55 19.36 14.50
N ASP A 32 -18.66 19.98 14.11
CA ASP A 32 -19.88 19.25 13.79
C ASP A 32 -19.76 18.50 12.45
N ASN A 33 -20.63 17.51 12.27
CA ASN A 33 -20.64 16.65 11.08
C ASN A 33 -20.78 17.42 9.76
N ASP A 34 -21.67 18.43 9.71
CA ASP A 34 -21.95 19.17 8.48
C ASP A 34 -20.76 20.03 8.05
N THR A 35 -20.06 20.64 9.02
CA THR A 35 -18.82 21.37 8.77
C THR A 35 -17.72 20.45 8.23
N ILE A 36 -17.55 19.25 8.82
CA ILE A 36 -16.56 18.28 8.33
C ILE A 36 -16.86 17.86 6.90
N VAL A 37 -18.11 17.48 6.61
CA VAL A 37 -18.57 17.09 5.27
C VAL A 37 -18.27 18.19 4.25
N THR A 38 -18.46 19.45 4.64
CA THR A 38 -18.16 20.62 3.79
C THR A 38 -16.66 20.77 3.54
N LEU A 39 -15.82 20.62 4.58
CA LEU A 39 -14.37 20.76 4.47
C LEU A 39 -13.74 19.70 3.56
N ILE A 40 -14.27 18.47 3.56
CA ILE A 40 -13.81 17.40 2.68
C ILE A 40 -14.41 17.46 1.25
N GLY A 41 -15.07 18.59 0.91
CA GLY A 41 -15.54 18.88 -0.45
C GLY A 41 -16.90 18.27 -0.82
N TYR A 42 -17.69 17.83 0.15
CA TYR A 42 -19.04 17.31 -0.08
C TYR A 42 -20.12 18.29 0.40
N SER A 43 -21.33 18.17 -0.17
CA SER A 43 -22.47 18.93 0.34
C SER A 43 -22.94 18.36 1.69
N PRO A 44 -23.29 19.22 2.66
CA PRO A 44 -23.96 18.81 3.90
C PRO A 44 -25.14 17.89 3.60
N ARG A 45 -25.33 16.86 4.42
CA ARG A 45 -26.41 15.87 4.27
C ARG A 45 -26.38 15.02 2.99
N SER A 46 -25.29 15.06 2.21
CA SER A 46 -25.10 14.11 1.10
C SER A 46 -24.79 12.71 1.62
N GLY A 47 -25.42 11.68 1.03
CA GLY A 47 -25.16 10.28 1.42
C GLY A 47 -23.69 9.87 1.23
N SER A 48 -23.01 10.43 0.23
CA SER A 48 -21.57 10.24 0.01
C SER A 48 -20.71 10.92 1.08
N GLY A 49 -21.08 12.13 1.52
CA GLY A 49 -20.38 12.83 2.59
C GLY A 49 -20.51 12.10 3.93
N LEU A 50 -21.72 11.64 4.27
CA LEU A 50 -21.95 10.81 5.47
C LEU A 50 -21.16 9.49 5.40
N ALA A 51 -21.08 8.86 4.24
CA ALA A 51 -20.26 7.66 4.04
C ALA A 51 -18.76 7.96 4.19
N ALA A 52 -18.29 9.15 3.79
CA ALA A 52 -16.89 9.56 3.92
C ALA A 52 -16.52 9.78 5.39
N VAL A 53 -17.37 10.48 6.15
CA VAL A 53 -17.17 10.65 7.60
C VAL A 53 -17.25 9.31 8.33
N SER A 54 -18.16 8.41 7.91
CA SER A 54 -18.22 7.06 8.45
C SER A 54 -16.93 6.26 8.17
N ALA A 55 -16.37 6.37 6.97
CA ALA A 55 -15.10 5.72 6.63
C ALA A 55 -13.93 6.27 7.46
N LEU A 56 -13.84 7.60 7.64
CA LEU A 56 -12.85 8.24 8.51
C LEU A 56 -12.92 7.70 9.95
N LYS A 57 -14.14 7.55 10.50
CA LYS A 57 -14.36 6.96 11.84
C LYS A 57 -13.93 5.49 11.89
N GLN A 58 -14.24 4.71 10.87
CA GLN A 58 -13.92 3.27 10.82
C GLN A 58 -12.41 3.00 10.71
N PHE A 59 -11.66 3.85 10.03
CA PHE A 59 -10.20 3.78 10.00
C PHE A 59 -9.54 4.37 11.26
N GLY A 60 -10.31 4.97 12.16
CA GLY A 60 -9.79 5.61 13.37
C GLY A 60 -9.07 6.93 13.11
N LEU A 61 -9.33 7.59 11.98
CA LEU A 61 -8.72 8.89 11.63
C LEU A 61 -9.43 10.08 12.30
N VAL A 62 -10.70 9.90 12.64
CA VAL A 62 -11.47 10.86 13.41
C VAL A 62 -12.21 10.15 14.54
N GLU A 63 -12.39 10.86 15.65
CA GLU A 63 -13.13 10.38 16.80
C GLU A 63 -14.16 11.40 17.27
N GLY A 64 -15.12 10.94 18.06
CA GLY A 64 -16.18 11.78 18.62
C GLY A 64 -17.58 11.50 18.06
N ARG A 65 -18.52 12.37 18.44
CA ARG A 65 -19.96 12.24 18.12
C ARG A 65 -20.40 13.38 17.22
N ASP A 66 -21.57 13.28 16.62
CA ASP A 66 -21.99 14.13 15.49
C ASP A 66 -21.85 15.66 15.68
N GLU A 67 -21.83 16.15 16.92
CA GLU A 67 -21.66 17.57 17.27
C GLU A 67 -20.21 17.96 17.61
N SER A 68 -19.31 16.99 17.77
CA SER A 68 -17.92 17.19 18.17
C SER A 68 -17.08 16.01 17.67
N ILE A 69 -16.56 16.14 16.46
CA ILE A 69 -15.66 15.19 15.80
C ILE A 69 -14.30 15.87 15.60
N ALA A 70 -13.21 15.20 15.98
CA ALA A 70 -11.85 15.71 15.86
C ALA A 70 -10.92 14.68 15.21
N LEU A 71 -9.79 15.15 14.66
CA LEU A 71 -8.71 14.27 14.18
C LEU A 71 -8.04 13.56 15.36
N THR A 72 -7.75 12.27 15.19
CA THR A 72 -7.04 11.46 16.18
C THR A 72 -5.52 11.64 16.07
N ASP A 73 -4.79 11.20 17.09
CA ASP A 73 -3.31 11.13 17.03
C ASP A 73 -2.82 10.21 15.90
N LEU A 74 -3.58 9.15 15.59
CA LEU A 74 -3.30 8.26 14.45
C LEU A 74 -3.34 9.04 13.12
N ALA A 75 -4.36 9.88 12.92
CA ALA A 75 -4.43 10.72 11.73
C ALA A 75 -3.28 11.72 11.67
N MET A 76 -2.89 12.29 12.82
CA MET A 76 -1.76 13.21 12.88
C MET A 76 -0.44 12.53 12.49
N THR A 77 -0.22 11.31 12.97
CA THR A 77 0.95 10.49 12.62
C THR A 77 1.01 10.19 11.12
N LEU A 78 -0.15 9.98 10.48
CA LEU A 78 -0.24 9.78 9.03
C LEU A 78 -0.05 11.06 8.21
N LEU A 79 -0.39 12.22 8.77
CA LEU A 79 -0.29 13.51 8.07
C LEU A 79 1.08 14.16 8.21
N GLU A 80 1.70 14.05 9.38
CA GLU A 80 3.00 14.62 9.74
C GLU A 80 3.88 13.55 10.42
N PRO A 81 4.31 12.50 9.70
CA PRO A 81 5.19 11.47 10.26
C PRO A 81 6.62 12.00 10.50
N LEU A 82 7.30 11.50 11.54
CA LEU A 82 8.71 11.80 11.81
C LEU A 82 9.64 11.05 10.85
N ASP A 83 9.27 9.83 10.48
CA ASP A 83 9.97 9.00 9.50
C ASP A 83 9.01 8.07 8.74
N MET A 84 9.54 7.42 7.70
CA MET A 84 8.74 6.50 6.88
C MET A 84 8.30 5.25 7.66
N SER A 85 9.05 4.82 8.68
CA SER A 85 8.68 3.65 9.49
C SER A 85 7.45 3.95 10.35
N GLU A 86 7.37 5.15 10.92
CA GLU A 86 6.24 5.63 11.68
C GLU A 86 5.00 5.73 10.77
N TYR A 87 5.14 6.32 9.57
CA TYR A 87 4.07 6.37 8.57
C TYR A 87 3.54 4.96 8.26
N SER A 88 4.43 4.02 7.92
CA SER A 88 4.06 2.64 7.58
C SER A 88 3.35 1.92 8.73
N SER A 89 3.85 2.10 9.96
CA SER A 89 3.22 1.52 11.15
C SER A 89 1.82 2.07 11.40
N ALA A 90 1.64 3.39 11.27
CA ALA A 90 0.36 4.06 11.43
C ALA A 90 -0.61 3.70 10.30
N TYR A 91 -0.11 3.55 9.07
CA TYR A 91 -0.91 3.13 7.92
C TYR A 91 -1.45 1.72 8.13
N ARG A 92 -0.57 0.79 8.51
CA ARG A 92 -0.95 -0.59 8.82
C ARG A 92 -1.96 -0.64 9.96
N GLN A 93 -1.75 0.13 11.02
CA GLN A 93 -2.69 0.24 12.12
C GLN A 93 -4.06 0.73 11.63
N ALA A 94 -4.11 1.85 10.90
CA ALA A 94 -5.35 2.41 10.36
C ALA A 94 -6.07 1.42 9.43
N ALA A 95 -5.34 0.76 8.54
CA ALA A 95 -5.88 -0.20 7.58
C ALA A 95 -6.53 -1.43 8.24
N LEU A 96 -6.02 -1.85 9.41
CA LEU A 96 -6.50 -2.99 10.17
C LEU A 96 -7.47 -2.61 11.30
N THR A 97 -7.76 -1.31 11.50
CA THR A 97 -8.78 -0.84 12.44
C THR A 97 -10.18 -1.39 12.11
N PRO A 98 -10.64 -1.41 10.83
CA PRO A 98 -11.94 -1.99 10.50
C PRO A 98 -11.91 -3.52 10.66
N ASP A 99 -12.82 -4.06 11.47
CA ASP A 99 -12.89 -5.50 11.78
C ASP A 99 -12.93 -6.38 10.51
N LEU A 100 -13.71 -5.96 9.52
CA LEU A 100 -13.84 -6.69 8.25
C LEU A 100 -12.54 -6.71 7.45
N PHE A 101 -11.74 -5.63 7.50
CA PHE A 101 -10.44 -5.59 6.81
C PHE A 101 -9.42 -6.46 7.53
N ARG A 102 -9.43 -6.46 8.88
CA ARG A 102 -8.61 -7.36 9.68
C ARG A 102 -8.92 -8.82 9.38
N GLU A 103 -10.19 -9.22 9.34
CA GLU A 103 -10.59 -10.59 9.01
C GLU A 103 -10.19 -11.00 7.58
N LEU A 104 -10.29 -10.09 6.61
CA LEU A 104 -9.85 -10.33 5.24
C LEU A 104 -8.31 -10.48 5.18
N TYR A 105 -7.58 -9.63 5.88
CA TYR A 105 -6.14 -9.69 5.95
C TYR A 105 -5.66 -10.97 6.65
N GLU A 106 -6.32 -11.42 7.71
CA GLU A 106 -6.02 -12.72 8.36
C GLU A 106 -6.31 -13.92 7.44
N ALA A 107 -7.36 -13.84 6.61
CA ALA A 107 -7.75 -14.92 5.72
C ALA A 107 -6.84 -15.06 4.49
N PHE A 108 -6.34 -13.95 3.95
CA PHE A 108 -5.56 -13.92 2.70
C PHE A 108 -4.08 -13.59 2.90
N GLY A 109 -3.71 -13.00 4.04
CA GLY A 109 -2.37 -12.50 4.33
C GLY A 109 -1.94 -11.39 3.36
N SER A 110 -0.65 -11.35 3.06
CA SER A 110 -0.04 -10.44 2.09
C SER A 110 -0.26 -10.83 0.62
N LYS A 111 -1.03 -11.90 0.35
CA LYS A 111 -1.34 -12.33 -1.01
C LYS A 111 -2.55 -11.56 -1.52
N GLU A 112 -2.43 -10.96 -2.69
CA GLU A 112 -3.55 -10.28 -3.35
C GLU A 112 -4.66 -11.29 -3.67
N PRO A 113 -5.82 -11.22 -3.00
CA PRO A 113 -6.87 -12.20 -3.21
C PRO A 113 -7.58 -11.91 -4.53
N ALA A 114 -7.90 -12.97 -5.29
CA ALA A 114 -8.72 -12.83 -6.48
C ALA A 114 -10.11 -12.29 -6.11
N GLU A 115 -10.62 -11.34 -6.91
CA GLU A 115 -11.92 -10.69 -6.69
C GLU A 115 -13.06 -11.69 -6.48
N SER A 116 -13.06 -12.80 -7.24
CA SER A 116 -14.07 -13.85 -7.17
C SER A 116 -14.13 -14.51 -5.78
N VAL A 117 -12.98 -14.65 -5.11
CA VAL A 117 -12.87 -15.27 -3.79
C VAL A 117 -13.39 -14.33 -2.72
N VAL A 118 -12.98 -13.06 -2.73
CA VAL A 118 -13.46 -12.04 -1.78
C VAL A 118 -14.96 -11.84 -1.94
N ARG A 119 -15.46 -11.78 -3.18
CA ARG A 119 -16.89 -11.67 -3.47
C ARG A 119 -17.67 -12.86 -2.93
N SER A 120 -17.18 -14.08 -3.16
CA SER A 120 -17.83 -15.30 -2.65
C SER A 120 -17.88 -15.32 -1.13
N LEU A 121 -16.79 -14.95 -0.47
CA LEU A 121 -16.70 -14.86 0.98
C LEU A 121 -17.63 -13.78 1.55
N ALA A 122 -17.64 -12.58 0.94
CA ALA A 122 -18.49 -11.46 1.34
C ALA A 122 -19.99 -11.80 1.27
N VAL A 123 -20.41 -12.46 0.19
CA VAL A 123 -21.81 -12.88 0.00
C VAL A 123 -22.19 -14.02 0.96
N ARG A 124 -21.31 -15.02 1.15
CA ARG A 124 -21.62 -16.22 1.96
C ARG A 124 -21.54 -15.99 3.46
N LYS A 125 -20.59 -15.18 3.94
CA LYS A 125 -20.30 -15.00 5.37
C LYS A 125 -20.99 -13.77 5.96
N TYR A 126 -21.23 -12.73 5.16
CA TYR A 126 -21.70 -11.43 5.65
C TYR A 126 -22.95 -10.91 4.94
N ASP A 127 -23.62 -11.76 4.15
CA ASP A 127 -24.87 -11.46 3.43
C ASP A 127 -24.81 -10.17 2.58
N PHE A 128 -23.65 -9.88 1.98
CA PHE A 128 -23.50 -8.72 1.10
C PHE A 128 -24.28 -8.91 -0.22
N THR A 129 -24.76 -7.80 -0.79
CA THR A 129 -25.17 -7.78 -2.19
C THR A 129 -23.94 -7.87 -3.11
N THR A 130 -24.11 -8.36 -4.33
CA THR A 130 -23.02 -8.44 -5.32
C THR A 130 -22.30 -7.10 -5.51
N THR A 131 -23.08 -6.01 -5.60
CA THR A 131 -22.54 -4.65 -5.74
C THR A 131 -21.82 -4.17 -4.48
N GLY A 132 -22.31 -4.53 -3.29
CA GLY A 132 -21.64 -4.20 -2.02
C GLY A 132 -20.32 -4.93 -1.88
N ALA A 133 -20.28 -6.21 -2.27
CA ALA A 133 -19.07 -7.02 -2.24
C ALA A 133 -17.99 -6.51 -3.22
N GLU A 134 -18.39 -6.00 -4.39
CA GLU A 134 -17.46 -5.36 -5.32
C GLU A 134 -16.86 -4.07 -4.74
N LYS A 135 -17.68 -3.22 -4.13
CA LYS A 135 -17.21 -1.99 -3.48
C LYS A 135 -16.26 -2.29 -2.32
N LEU A 136 -16.60 -3.29 -1.51
CA LEU A 136 -15.73 -3.80 -0.45
C LEU A 136 -14.38 -4.23 -1.02
N PHE A 137 -14.39 -5.08 -2.06
CA PHE A 137 -13.18 -5.57 -2.68
C PHE A 137 -12.29 -4.44 -3.19
N ARG A 138 -12.87 -3.46 -3.90
CA ARG A 138 -12.12 -2.28 -4.38
C ARG A 138 -11.51 -1.47 -3.24
N SER A 139 -12.27 -1.24 -2.17
CA SER A 139 -11.81 -0.48 -1.00
C SER A 139 -10.68 -1.20 -0.25
N TYR A 140 -10.85 -2.51 -0.05
CA TYR A 140 -9.86 -3.38 0.58
C TYR A 140 -8.59 -3.46 -0.26
N LEU A 141 -8.69 -3.74 -1.55
CA LEU A 141 -7.54 -3.90 -2.44
C LEU A 141 -6.69 -2.63 -2.48
N ALA A 142 -7.33 -1.47 -2.63
CA ALA A 142 -6.63 -0.18 -2.63
C ALA A 142 -5.95 0.13 -1.29
N THR A 143 -6.43 -0.44 -0.19
CA THR A 143 -5.83 -0.28 1.15
C THR A 143 -4.72 -1.30 1.38
N ALA A 144 -4.91 -2.56 0.96
CA ALA A 144 -3.96 -3.65 1.12
C ALA A 144 -2.74 -3.51 0.19
N LYS A 145 -2.92 -2.91 -0.99
CA LYS A 145 -1.83 -2.69 -1.95
C LYS A 145 -0.67 -1.90 -1.33
N GLU A 146 -0.96 -0.85 -0.57
CA GLU A 146 0.07 -0.04 0.09
C GLU A 146 0.86 -0.86 1.11
N ILE A 147 0.17 -1.69 1.91
CA ILE A 147 0.81 -2.58 2.89
C ILE A 147 1.75 -3.58 2.20
N VAL A 148 1.35 -4.13 1.05
CA VAL A 148 2.13 -5.11 0.30
C VAL A 148 3.35 -4.48 -0.38
N GLU A 149 3.23 -3.25 -0.91
CA GLU A 149 4.36 -2.52 -1.48
C GLU A 149 5.45 -2.24 -0.43
N GLU A 150 5.06 -1.95 0.82
CA GLU A 150 5.99 -1.79 1.94
C GLU A 150 6.69 -3.09 2.36
N GLU A 151 5.96 -4.21 2.40
CA GLU A 151 6.56 -5.51 2.73
C GLU A 151 7.58 -5.95 1.67
N LYS A 152 7.31 -5.70 0.38
CA LYS A 152 8.28 -5.94 -0.69
C LYS A 152 9.54 -5.11 -0.50
N THR A 153 9.37 -3.82 -0.24
CA THR A 153 10.49 -2.88 0.00
C THR A 153 11.33 -3.33 1.20
N SER A 154 10.69 -3.73 2.30
CA SER A 154 11.36 -4.18 3.52
C SER A 154 12.09 -5.52 3.33
N ASN A 155 11.51 -6.44 2.55
CA ASN A 155 12.10 -7.75 2.29
C ASN A 155 13.33 -7.64 1.35
N GLU A 156 13.28 -6.79 0.32
CA GLU A 156 14.41 -6.52 -0.58
C GLU A 156 15.62 -5.89 0.15
N LEU A 157 15.39 -5.07 1.16
CA LEU A 157 16.44 -4.51 2.03
C LEU A 157 17.12 -5.56 2.92
N SER A 158 16.37 -6.60 3.33
CA SER A 158 16.88 -7.69 4.16
C SER A 158 17.65 -8.73 3.35
N GLU A 159 17.22 -9.02 2.11
CA GLU A 159 17.93 -9.95 1.21
C GLU A 159 19.28 -9.39 0.74
N ARG A 160 19.46 -8.06 0.73
CA ARG A 160 20.75 -7.42 0.44
C ARG A 160 21.81 -7.55 1.55
N HIS A 161 21.45 -7.99 2.75
CA HIS A 161 22.40 -8.25 3.85
C HIS A 161 22.65 -9.74 4.12
N GLY A 162 22.08 -10.64 3.30
CA GLY A 162 22.17 -12.09 3.47
C GLY A 162 23.40 -12.78 2.85
N GLU A 163 24.26 -12.07 2.11
CA GLU A 163 25.40 -12.69 1.42
C GLU A 163 26.74 -12.09 1.88
N THR A 164 27.20 -12.51 3.06
CA THR A 164 28.64 -12.52 3.39
C THR A 164 28.94 -13.72 4.30
N VAL A 165 29.34 -14.82 3.67
CA VAL A 165 30.17 -15.90 4.25
C VAL A 165 31.39 -15.91 3.30
N LEU A 166 32.68 -15.75 3.67
CA LEU A 166 33.56 -16.34 4.69
C LEU A 166 34.80 -15.41 4.86
N SER A 167 35.54 -15.34 5.97
CA SER A 167 36.54 -16.37 6.33
C SER A 167 37.20 -16.17 7.71
N GLU A 168 37.43 -17.33 8.37
CA GLU A 168 38.59 -17.74 9.20
C GLU A 168 38.92 -17.06 10.55
N VAL A 169 38.68 -17.79 11.65
CA VAL A 169 39.74 -18.10 12.64
C VAL A 169 39.59 -19.54 13.19
N ASP A 170 40.72 -20.23 13.15
CA ASP A 170 41.18 -21.53 13.62
C ASP A 170 40.64 -22.11 14.97
N GLY A 171 40.62 -23.45 15.08
CA GLY A 171 40.77 -24.15 16.37
C GLY A 171 39.75 -25.25 16.77
N SER A 172 40.14 -26.51 16.51
CA SER A 172 39.84 -27.75 17.29
C SER A 172 38.55 -28.58 17.10
N ASN A 173 38.73 -29.67 16.33
CA ASN A 173 38.50 -31.08 16.71
C ASN A 173 37.12 -31.55 17.19
N TYR A 174 36.30 -32.15 16.30
CA TYR A 174 35.50 -33.37 16.60
C TYR A 174 35.27 -34.23 15.34
N PRO A 175 35.14 -35.57 15.46
CA PRO A 175 35.20 -36.52 14.35
C PRO A 175 33.86 -36.73 13.64
N ARG A 176 33.93 -36.97 12.32
CA ARG A 176 32.81 -37.41 11.47
C ARG A 176 32.35 -38.82 11.85
N PRO A 177 31.04 -39.11 11.80
CA PRO A 177 30.55 -40.40 11.35
C PRO A 177 30.16 -40.34 9.88
N ASP A 178 30.75 -41.28 9.17
CA ASP A 178 30.46 -41.76 7.83
C ASP A 178 29.05 -42.36 7.74
N THR A 179 28.28 -42.00 6.71
CA THR A 179 27.39 -42.93 5.99
C THR A 179 26.98 -42.32 4.65
N SER A 180 27.45 -42.96 3.59
CA SER A 180 26.93 -42.94 2.23
C SER A 180 25.50 -43.47 2.10
N GLU A 181 24.91 -43.23 0.91
CA GLU A 181 23.63 -43.75 0.37
C GLU A 181 22.42 -42.83 0.68
N ILE A 182 21.74 -42.23 -0.30
CA ILE A 182 21.00 -42.88 -1.39
C ILE A 182 20.88 -41.91 -2.59
N TYR A 183 21.15 -42.46 -3.79
CA TYR A 183 20.77 -41.88 -5.08
C TYR A 183 19.24 -41.92 -5.27
N ASN A 184 18.64 -40.89 -5.85
CA ASN A 184 17.79 -41.16 -7.01
C ASN A 184 17.68 -39.97 -8.00
N GLU A 185 17.90 -40.32 -9.26
CA GLU A 185 17.76 -39.51 -10.46
C GLU A 185 16.30 -39.12 -10.75
N SER A 186 16.11 -37.95 -11.36
CA SER A 186 15.27 -37.78 -12.55
C SER A 186 15.62 -36.47 -13.26
N LYS A 187 15.93 -36.61 -14.55
CA LYS A 187 16.43 -35.59 -15.50
C LYS A 187 15.22 -34.94 -16.25
N PRO A 188 15.44 -34.15 -17.33
CA PRO A 188 15.21 -32.71 -17.40
C PRO A 188 13.94 -32.30 -18.17
N ILE A 189 13.45 -31.07 -18.01
CA ILE A 189 12.72 -30.37 -19.08
C ILE A 189 13.25 -28.95 -19.18
N SER A 190 14.08 -28.76 -20.20
CA SER A 190 14.40 -27.49 -20.82
C SER A 190 13.15 -26.91 -21.50
N PHE A 191 12.77 -25.70 -21.11
CA PHE A 191 12.09 -24.77 -22.02
C PHE A 191 13.13 -23.82 -22.57
N SER A 192 13.53 -24.06 -23.81
CA SER A 192 14.18 -23.07 -24.65
C SER A 192 13.09 -22.23 -25.32
N SER A 193 13.07 -20.93 -25.01
CA SER A 193 12.59 -19.92 -25.95
C SER A 193 13.76 -18.97 -26.22
N ASP A 194 14.52 -19.33 -27.24
CA ASP A 194 15.34 -18.40 -27.98
C ASP A 194 14.39 -17.44 -28.71
N SER A 195 14.35 -16.19 -28.24
CA SER A 195 13.83 -15.04 -28.97
C SER A 195 14.42 -13.81 -28.29
N ALA A 196 15.26 -13.09 -29.04
CA ALA A 196 15.78 -11.80 -28.66
C ALA A 196 14.65 -10.86 -28.25
N VAL A 197 14.55 -10.55 -26.95
CA VAL A 197 13.70 -9.48 -26.45
C VAL A 197 14.64 -8.43 -25.91
N ASN A 198 14.89 -7.40 -26.71
CA ASN A 198 15.30 -6.12 -26.15
C ASN A 198 14.17 -5.72 -25.20
N ASP A 199 14.35 -5.94 -23.90
CA ASP A 199 13.36 -5.59 -22.90
C ASP A 199 13.39 -4.07 -22.75
N VAL A 200 12.59 -3.42 -23.60
CA VAL A 200 12.46 -1.97 -23.66
C VAL A 200 11.22 -1.60 -22.87
N THR A 201 11.42 -1.10 -21.66
CA THR A 201 10.34 -0.59 -20.82
C THR A 201 10.12 0.89 -21.15
N VAL A 202 8.94 1.21 -21.69
CA VAL A 202 8.56 2.60 -22.02
C VAL A 202 7.54 3.11 -21.01
N LEU A 203 7.91 4.20 -20.31
CA LEU A 203 7.06 4.89 -19.35
C LEU A 203 6.63 6.24 -19.95
N GLN A 204 5.32 6.51 -19.98
CA GLN A 204 4.77 7.75 -20.51
C GLN A 204 4.05 8.52 -19.40
N PHE A 205 4.45 9.78 -19.22
CA PHE A 205 3.90 10.68 -18.20
C PHE A 205 3.36 11.95 -18.86
N THR A 206 2.22 12.43 -18.40
CA THR A 206 1.70 13.74 -18.82
C THR A 206 2.08 14.77 -17.76
N LEU A 207 3.01 15.67 -18.07
CA LEU A 207 3.55 16.66 -17.14
C LEU A 207 2.71 17.95 -17.11
N SER A 208 2.02 18.30 -18.20
CA SER A 208 1.07 19.42 -18.25
C SER A 208 0.08 19.25 -19.40
N LYS A 209 -0.88 20.18 -19.56
CA LYS A 209 -1.92 20.13 -20.60
C LYS A 209 -1.35 19.91 -22.03
N ASN A 210 -0.13 20.36 -22.31
CA ASN A 210 0.53 20.22 -23.61
C ASN A 210 1.93 19.56 -23.51
N CYS A 211 2.28 18.95 -22.37
CA CYS A 211 3.60 18.37 -22.19
C CYS A 211 3.47 16.90 -21.78
N THR A 212 4.04 16.01 -22.60
CA THR A 212 4.15 14.58 -22.32
C THR A 212 5.62 14.18 -22.35
N ALA A 213 6.07 13.51 -21.29
CA ALA A 213 7.39 12.94 -21.19
C ALA A 213 7.32 11.43 -21.47
N LYS A 214 8.29 10.94 -22.24
CA LYS A 214 8.47 9.51 -22.51
C LYS A 214 9.86 9.12 -22.05
N VAL A 215 9.94 8.09 -21.21
CA VAL A 215 11.19 7.53 -20.73
C VAL A 215 11.29 6.11 -21.29
N GLU A 216 12.33 5.86 -22.08
CA GLU A 216 12.62 4.56 -22.66
C GLU A 216 13.82 3.96 -21.92
N LEU A 217 13.57 2.88 -21.17
CA LEU A 217 14.58 2.13 -20.44
C LEU A 217 14.88 0.85 -21.21
N LYS A 218 16.16 0.54 -21.43
CA LYS A 218 16.61 -0.66 -22.15
C LYS A 218 17.50 -1.50 -21.25
N GLY A 219 17.18 -2.78 -21.13
CA GLY A 219 17.96 -3.75 -20.35
C GLY A 219 17.30 -4.10 -19.01
N ASP A 220 18.10 -4.59 -18.07
CA ASP A 220 17.62 -5.01 -16.75
C ASP A 220 17.20 -3.78 -15.93
N VAL A 221 15.89 -3.67 -15.64
CA VAL A 221 15.29 -2.54 -14.94
C VAL A 221 15.09 -2.92 -13.47
N ASP A 222 16.04 -2.53 -12.63
CA ASP A 222 15.97 -2.65 -11.17
C ASP A 222 15.68 -1.28 -10.51
N SER A 223 15.24 -1.32 -9.24
CA SER A 223 15.02 -0.19 -8.34
C SER A 223 16.15 0.85 -8.38
N SER A 224 17.41 0.41 -8.48
CA SER A 224 18.59 1.28 -8.56
C SER A 224 18.64 2.15 -9.83
N VAL A 225 18.03 1.70 -10.93
CA VAL A 225 17.95 2.45 -12.19
C VAL A 225 17.04 3.67 -12.02
N PHE A 226 15.94 3.53 -11.29
CA PHE A 226 15.01 4.62 -11.02
C PHE A 226 15.62 5.68 -10.11
N SER A 227 16.34 5.28 -9.04
CA SER A 227 17.04 6.24 -8.18
C SER A 227 18.08 7.05 -8.97
N ARG A 228 18.82 6.41 -9.87
CA ARG A 228 19.79 7.09 -10.75
C ARG A 228 19.11 8.01 -11.75
N LEU A 229 17.99 7.58 -12.33
CA LEU A 229 17.20 8.40 -13.25
C LEU A 229 16.66 9.66 -12.55
N ILE A 230 16.09 9.51 -11.35
CA ILE A 230 15.59 10.63 -10.55
C ILE A 230 16.71 11.61 -10.24
N ALA A 231 17.85 11.13 -9.73
CA ALA A 231 19.00 11.98 -9.44
C ALA A 231 19.49 12.73 -10.70
N HIS A 232 19.46 12.08 -11.86
CA HIS A 232 19.87 12.72 -13.12
C HIS A 232 18.85 13.77 -13.58
N LEU A 233 17.55 13.52 -13.41
CA LEU A 233 16.49 14.47 -13.71
C LEU A 233 16.56 15.70 -12.78
N GLU A 234 16.82 15.51 -11.49
CA GLU A 234 17.02 16.60 -10.53
C GLU A 234 18.24 17.45 -10.90
N LEU A 235 19.36 16.80 -11.23
CA LEU A 235 20.57 17.50 -11.66
C LEU A 235 20.33 18.29 -12.95
N SER A 236 19.61 17.71 -13.91
CA SER A 236 19.25 18.40 -15.16
C SER A 236 18.30 19.58 -14.94
N SER A 237 17.43 19.50 -13.93
CA SER A 237 16.51 20.60 -13.59
C SER A 237 17.25 21.80 -12.98
N GLN A 238 18.35 21.57 -12.27
CA GLN A 238 19.17 22.63 -11.69
C GLN A 238 19.92 23.40 -12.78
N VAL A 239 20.49 22.70 -13.75
CA VAL A 239 21.18 23.31 -14.91
C VAL A 239 20.24 24.20 -15.72
N TYR A 240 18.99 23.78 -15.95
CA TYR A 240 18.02 24.60 -16.67
C TYR A 240 17.55 25.86 -15.93
N ASN A 241 17.72 25.92 -14.61
CA ASN A 241 17.36 27.09 -13.80
C ASN A 241 18.49 28.12 -13.68
N GLU A 242 19.72 27.80 -14.11
CA GLU A 242 20.88 28.70 -14.04
C GLU A 242 21.06 29.59 -15.29
N ASP A 243 20.36 29.29 -16.39
CA ASP A 243 20.40 30.04 -17.66
C ASP A 243 19.24 31.05 -17.85
N LEU A 244 18.55 31.45 -16.77
CA LEU A 244 17.38 32.36 -16.79
C LEU A 244 17.59 33.65 -15.99
#